data_AF-A0A9D4LTH7-F1
#
_entry.id   AF-A0A9D4LTH7-F1
#
_cell.length_a   1.000
_cell.length_b   1.000
_cell.length_c   1.000
_cell.angle_alpha   90.00
_cell.angle_beta   90.00
_cell.angle_gamma   90.00
#
_symmetry.space_group_name_H-M   'P 1'
#
loop_
_entity.id
_entity.type
_entity.pdbx_description
1 polymer ?
#
loop_
_entity_poly.entity_id
_entity_poly.type
_entity_poly.pdbx_seq_one_letter_code
_entity_poly.pdbx_strand_id
1 'polypeptide(L)' 'MKSRLHLHTINAELVAMATCEDTIKCLAYTDEPEGVSINLIAGGLSSGVIRYE' A
#
# COMPACT_ATOMS: atom_id res chain seq x y z
N MET A 1 1.46 13.86 -10.68
CA MET A 1 1.25 14.15 -9.24
C MET A 1 1.62 12.88 -8.51
N LYS A 2 2.61 12.91 -7.60
CA LYS A 2 3.13 11.70 -6.95
C LYS A 2 2.37 11.42 -5.65
N SER A 3 2.07 10.15 -5.37
CA SER A 3 1.46 9.70 -4.12
C SER A 3 2.50 9.02 -3.22
N ARG A 4 2.33 9.13 -1.90
CA ARG A 4 3.19 8.47 -0.91
C ARG A 4 2.34 7.62 0.02
N LEU A 5 2.75 6.39 0.23
CA LEU A 5 2.16 5.46 1.19
C LEU A 5 3.14 5.30 2.35
N HIS A 6 2.64 5.43 3.59
CA HIS A 6 3.43 5.25 4.80
C HIS A 6 2.79 4.17 5.65
N LEU A 7 3.59 3.20 6.10
CA LEU A 7 3.20 2.18 7.05
C LEU A 7 3.69 2.60 8.44
N HIS A 8 2.77 2.70 9.39
CA HIS A 8 3.08 3.04 10.78
C HIS A 8 2.68 1.90 11.71
N THR A 9 3.39 1.78 12.83
CA THR A 9 2.90 1.00 13.97
C THR A 9 1.69 1.69 14.59
N ILE A 10 0.96 0.97 15.46
CA ILE A 10 -0.15 1.56 16.23
C ILE A 10 0.27 2.73 17.12
N ASN A 11 1.57 2.85 17.42
CA ASN A 11 2.17 3.94 18.19
C ASN A 11 2.68 5.09 17.29
N ALA A 12 2.23 5.16 16.04
CA ALA A 12 2.61 6.15 15.02
C ALA A 12 4.09 6.14 14.60
N GLU A 13 4.86 5.12 14.97
CA GLU A 13 6.25 4.97 14.51
C GLU A 13 6.28 4.52 13.04
N LEU A 14 7.10 5.16 12.21
CA LEU A 14 7.21 4.82 10.78
C LEU A 14 7.97 3.49 10.60
N VAL A 15 7.32 2.52 9.96
CA VAL A 15 7.90 1.21 9.63
C VAL A 15 8.47 1.21 8.21
N ALA A 16 7.70 1.69 7.23
CA ALA A 16 8.07 1.68 5.82
C ALA A 16 7.39 2.79 5.03
N MET A 17 7.94 3.11 3.85
CA MET A 17 7.38 4.11 2.95
C MET A 17 7.59 3.71 1.49
N ALA A 18 6.55 3.90 0.69
CA ALA A 18 6.57 3.72 -0.76
C ALA A 18 6.17 5.01 -1.48
N THR A 19 6.83 5.31 -2.60
CA THR A 19 6.45 6.42 -3.48
C THR A 19 5.87 5.86 -4.77
N CYS A 20 4.63 6.23 -5.08
CA CYS A 20 3.99 5.95 -6.35
C CYS A 20 4.08 7.18 -7.27
N GLU A 21 4.47 6.95 -8.51
CA GLU A 21 4.56 8.01 -9.53
C GLU A 21 3.18 8.47 -10.02
N ASP A 22 2.20 7.58 -9.90
CA ASP A 22 0.78 7.80 -10.19
C ASP A 22 -0.02 8.18 -8.95
N THR A 23 -1.22 8.72 -9.18
CA THR A 23 -2.17 9.01 -8.10
C THR A 23 -2.82 7.71 -7.63
N ILE A 24 -2.69 7.41 -6.33
CA ILE A 24 -3.42 6.32 -5.68
C ILE A 24 -4.89 6.74 -5.52
N LYS A 25 -5.81 5.92 -6.02
CA LYS A 25 -7.26 6.15 -5.95
C LYS A 25 -7.98 5.28 -4.93
N CYS A 26 -7.47 4.08 -4.67
CA CYS A 26 -8.00 3.16 -3.68
C CYS A 26 -6.86 2.32 -3.10
N LEU A 27 -7.08 1.78 -1.90
CA LEU A 27 -6.21 0.85 -1.20
C LEU A 27 -7.09 -0.26 -0.61
N ALA A 28 -6.68 -1.51 -0.73
CA ALA A 28 -7.37 -2.65 -0.13
C ALA A 28 -6.35 -3.60 0.50
N TYR A 29 -6.74 -4.25 1.60
CA TYR A 29 -5.96 -5.31 2.23
C TYR A 29 -6.42 -6.67 1.70
N THR A 30 -5.48 -7.60 1.59
CA THR A 30 -5.81 -9.02 1.36
C THR A 30 -6.37 -9.67 2.62
N ASP A 31 -7.22 -10.66 2.44
CA ASP A 31 -7.78 -11.53 3.48
C ASP A 31 -6.99 -12.83 3.67
N GLU A 32 -5.78 -12.90 3.11
CA GLU A 32 -4.89 -14.07 3.23
C GLU A 32 -4.57 -14.39 4.70
N PRO A 33 -4.45 -15.69 5.06
CA PRO A 33 -4.19 -16.10 6.43
C PRO A 33 -2.86 -15.56 6.97
N GLU A 34 -2.87 -15.20 8.25
CA GLU A 34 -1.67 -14.77 8.97
C GLU A 34 -0.54 -15.81 8.82
N GLY A 35 0.60 -15.37 8.30
CA GLY A 35 1.77 -16.23 8.06
C GLY A 35 1.95 -16.75 6.63
N VAL A 36 1.00 -16.50 5.71
CA VAL A 36 1.12 -16.88 4.28
C VAL A 36 1.57 -15.70 3.42
N SER A 37 1.19 -14.46 3.74
CA SER A 37 1.70 -13.28 3.06
C SER A 37 1.50 -11.99 3.87
N ILE A 38 2.37 -11.02 3.61
CA ILE A 38 2.31 -9.65 4.13
C ILE A 38 0.97 -9.04 3.71
N ASN A 39 0.34 -8.25 4.59
CA ASN A 39 -0.88 -7.49 4.33
C ASN A 39 -0.71 -6.62 3.06
N LEU A 40 -0.99 -7.19 1.89
CA LEU A 40 -0.74 -6.58 0.60
C LEU A 40 -1.72 -5.42 0.45
N ILE A 41 -1.18 -4.22 0.22
CA ILE A 41 -1.98 -3.04 -0.07
C ILE A 41 -2.09 -2.91 -1.59
N ALA A 42 -3.22 -3.33 -2.16
CA ALA A 42 -3.48 -3.16 -3.59
C ALA A 42 -3.89 -1.70 -3.88
N GLY A 43 -2.99 -0.93 -4.49
CA GLY A 43 -3.24 0.45 -4.89
C GLY A 43 -3.83 0.54 -6.30
N GLY A 44 -5.03 1.11 -6.45
CA GLY A 44 -5.56 1.47 -7.78
C GLY A 44 -4.88 2.74 -8.28
N LEU A 45 -3.99 2.64 -9.26
CA LEU A 45 -3.26 3.78 -9.81
C LEU A 45 -4.09 4.48 -10.90
N SER A 46 -3.85 5.78 -11.13
CA SER A 46 -4.45 6.53 -12.25
C SER A 46 -4.16 5.92 -13.63
N SER A 47 -3.10 5.13 -13.74
CA SER A 47 -2.73 4.37 -14.93
C SER A 47 -3.56 3.08 -15.13
N GLY A 48 -4.40 2.70 -14.16
CA GLY A 48 -5.15 1.45 -14.17
C GLY A 48 -4.32 0.22 -13.77
N VAL A 49 -3.03 0.40 -13.46
CA VAL A 49 -2.15 -0.65 -12.96
C VAL A 49 -2.43 -0.91 -11.49
N ILE A 50 -2.47 -2.19 -11.09
CA ILE A 50 -2.49 -2.61 -9.69
C ILE A 50 -1.05 -2.94 -9.30
N ARG A 51 -0.52 -2.26 -8.28
CA ARG A 51 0.77 -2.61 -7.67
C ARG A 51 0.54 -3.27 -6.33
N TYR A 52 1.35 -4.28 -6.08
CA TYR A 52 1.44 -4.99 -4.81
C TYR A 52 2.84 -4.75 -4.23
N GLU A 53 2.91 -4.34 -2.98
CA GLU A 53 4.14 -4.20 -2.19
C GLU A 53 3.98 -4.93 -0.86
#